data_AF-M1B4Z2-F1
#
_entry.id   AF-M1B4Z2-F1
#
_cell.length_a   1.000
_cell.length_b   1.000
_cell.length_c   1.000
_cell.angle_alpha   90.00
_cell.angle_beta   90.00
_cell.angle_gamma   90.00
#
_symmetry.space_group_name_H-M   'P 1'
#
loop_
_entity.id
_entity.type
_entity.pdbx_description
1 polymer ?
#
loop_
_entity_poly.entity_id
_entity_poly.type
_entity_poly.pdbx_seq_one_letter_code
_entity_poly.pdbx_strand_id
1 'polypeptide(L)'
;MATGLKALPFSFGAHFLALIAAIMVLVWSIHFRGGLAWEAENKNLIFNIHPVLMLIGFIILGGEAIISYKSFPLEKQVKKKIHLVLHAIALILGIIGIYTAFKNHNETNIPNMYSLHSWIGIGVITLYGIQVFPIMTPFI
;
A
#
# COMPACT_ATOMS: atom_id res chain seq x y z
N MET A 1 2.29 -29.43 6.37
CA MET A 1 2.71 -29.96 5.06
C MET A 1 3.31 -28.80 4.27
N ALA A 2 4.63 -28.65 4.26
CA ALA A 2 5.29 -27.65 3.43
C ALA A 2 5.36 -28.22 2.01
N THR A 3 4.68 -27.60 1.07
CA THR A 3 4.80 -27.97 -0.35
C THR A 3 6.27 -27.78 -0.75
N GLY A 4 6.89 -28.80 -1.37
CA GLY A 4 8.31 -28.78 -1.79
C GLY A 4 8.63 -27.80 -2.93
N LEU A 5 7.78 -26.78 -3.13
CA LEU A 5 7.92 -25.76 -4.14
C LEU A 5 8.95 -24.72 -3.68
N LYS A 6 9.99 -24.51 -4.48
CA LYS A 6 10.96 -23.43 -4.26
C LYS A 6 10.19 -22.10 -4.31
N ALA A 7 10.35 -21.22 -3.32
CA ALA A 7 9.61 -19.95 -3.24
C ALA A 7 10.02 -18.93 -4.33
N LEU A 8 11.18 -19.12 -4.93
CA LEU A 8 11.82 -18.19 -5.87
C LEU A 8 11.03 -17.93 -7.17
N PRO A 9 10.46 -18.94 -7.87
CA PRO A 9 9.68 -18.68 -9.09
C PRO A 9 8.40 -17.88 -8.82
N PHE A 10 7.79 -18.07 -7.64
CA PHE A 10 6.59 -17.34 -7.23
C PHE A 10 6.87 -15.87 -6.93
N SER A 11 8.05 -15.54 -6.38
CA SER A 11 8.42 -14.13 -6.18
C SER A 11 8.62 -13.41 -7.52
N PHE A 12 9.19 -14.05 -8.53
CA PHE A 12 9.30 -13.43 -9.87
C PHE A 12 7.93 -13.14 -10.48
N GLY A 13 6.98 -14.07 -10.36
CA GLY A 13 5.60 -13.83 -10.78
C GLY A 13 4.94 -12.67 -10.04
N ALA A 14 5.13 -12.61 -8.72
CA ALA A 14 4.62 -11.52 -7.89
C ALA A 14 5.21 -10.15 -8.29
N HIS A 15 6.53 -10.05 -8.47
CA HIS A 15 7.20 -8.81 -8.89
C HIS A 15 6.72 -8.35 -10.28
N PHE A 16 6.55 -9.28 -11.22
CA PHE A 16 6.07 -8.97 -12.57
C PHE A 16 4.63 -8.41 -12.54
N LEU A 17 3.73 -9.06 -11.79
CA LEU A 17 2.36 -8.59 -11.62
C LEU A 17 2.30 -7.25 -10.89
N ALA A 18 3.15 -7.05 -9.87
CA ALA A 18 3.26 -5.78 -9.16
C ALA A 18 3.71 -4.65 -10.09
N LEU A 19 4.71 -4.89 -10.94
CA LEU A 19 5.18 -3.93 -11.93
C LEU A 19 4.06 -3.55 -12.92
N ILE A 20 3.34 -4.54 -13.46
CA ILE A 20 2.21 -4.28 -14.37
C ILE A 20 1.13 -3.46 -13.65
N ALA A 21 0.73 -3.85 -12.44
CA ALA A 21 -0.29 -3.16 -11.68
C ALA A 21 0.10 -1.70 -11.36
N ALA A 22 1.38 -1.46 -11.02
CA ALA A 22 1.92 -0.13 -10.82
C ALA A 22 1.87 0.73 -12.09
N ILE A 23 2.25 0.18 -13.25
CA ILE A 23 2.16 0.88 -14.54
C ILE A 23 0.69 1.20 -14.85
N MET A 24 -0.21 0.23 -14.69
CA MET A 24 -1.63 0.41 -14.98
C MET A 24 -2.27 1.50 -14.13
N VAL A 25 -2.00 1.55 -12.82
CA VAL A 25 -2.58 2.61 -11.96
C VAL A 25 -2.00 3.98 -12.28
N LEU A 26 -0.71 4.07 -12.64
CA LEU A 26 -0.10 5.34 -13.04
C LEU A 26 -0.65 5.82 -14.38
N VAL A 27 -0.77 4.95 -15.38
CA VAL A 27 -1.37 5.28 -16.67
C VAL A 27 -2.83 5.70 -16.48
N TRP A 28 -3.59 4.98 -15.67
CA TRP A 28 -4.97 5.36 -15.34
C TRP A 28 -5.05 6.74 -14.70
N SER A 29 -4.27 7.00 -13.66
CA SER A 29 -4.30 8.28 -12.94
C SER A 29 -3.77 9.46 -13.76
N ILE A 30 -2.67 9.26 -14.50
CA ILE A 30 -1.99 10.35 -15.23
C ILE A 30 -2.66 10.61 -16.58
N HIS A 31 -2.85 9.56 -17.40
CA HIS A 31 -3.34 9.71 -18.76
C HIS A 31 -4.87 9.84 -18.81
N PHE A 32 -5.59 8.96 -18.11
CA PHE A 32 -7.05 8.89 -18.23
C PHE A 32 -7.78 9.79 -17.21
N ARG A 33 -7.18 10.07 -16.06
CA ARG A 33 -7.81 10.85 -14.97
C ARG A 33 -7.26 12.26 -14.82
N GLY A 34 -6.34 12.68 -15.69
CA GLY A 34 -5.86 14.06 -15.79
C GLY A 34 -4.72 14.42 -14.83
N GLY A 35 -4.12 13.46 -14.12
CA GLY A 35 -2.94 13.70 -13.29
C GLY A 35 -3.16 13.48 -11.79
N LEU A 36 -2.14 13.88 -11.04
CA LEU A 36 -2.06 13.81 -9.58
C LEU A 36 -1.73 15.21 -9.05
N ALA A 37 -2.53 15.74 -8.14
CA ALA A 37 -2.29 17.05 -7.56
C ALA A 37 -2.67 17.07 -6.08
N TRP A 38 -1.79 17.62 -5.23
CA TRP A 38 -2.09 17.76 -3.81
C TRP A 38 -3.17 18.83 -3.57
N GLU A 39 -3.19 19.86 -4.42
CA GLU A 39 -4.16 20.94 -4.46
C GLU A 39 -4.51 21.22 -5.92
N ALA A 40 -5.80 21.31 -6.21
CA ALA A 40 -6.32 21.62 -7.54
C ALA A 40 -7.71 22.22 -7.43
N GLU A 41 -8.15 22.96 -8.45
CA GLU A 41 -9.57 23.34 -8.60
C GLU A 41 -10.42 22.09 -8.86
N ASN A 42 -9.97 21.23 -9.79
CA ASN A 42 -10.57 19.91 -9.99
C ASN A 42 -10.12 18.94 -8.90
N LYS A 43 -10.95 18.80 -7.86
CA LYS A 43 -10.67 17.95 -6.69
C LYS A 43 -10.47 16.48 -7.02
N ASN A 44 -10.92 16.00 -8.19
CA ASN A 44 -10.66 14.63 -8.64
C ASN A 44 -9.16 14.33 -8.76
N LEU A 45 -8.32 15.33 -9.03
CA LEU A 45 -6.86 15.15 -9.09
C LEU A 45 -6.24 14.83 -7.73
N ILE A 46 -6.86 15.32 -6.64
CA ILE A 46 -6.51 14.97 -5.27
C ILE A 46 -6.91 13.52 -5.00
N PHE A 47 -8.11 13.12 -5.43
CA PHE A 47 -8.58 11.75 -5.27
C PHE A 47 -7.71 10.74 -6.03
N ASN A 48 -7.18 11.07 -7.21
CA ASN A 48 -6.33 10.16 -7.97
C ASN A 48 -5.04 9.73 -7.21
N ILE A 49 -4.62 10.49 -6.19
CA ILE A 49 -3.51 10.12 -5.30
C ILE A 49 -3.88 8.90 -4.44
N HIS A 50 -5.14 8.80 -4.01
CA HIS A 50 -5.64 7.69 -3.17
C HIS A 50 -5.35 6.32 -3.79
N PRO A 51 -5.85 5.95 -4.98
CA PRO A 51 -5.64 4.62 -5.54
C PRO A 51 -4.16 4.34 -5.86
N VAL A 52 -3.37 5.36 -6.21
CA VAL A 52 -1.92 5.21 -6.45
C VAL A 52 -1.21 4.83 -5.16
N LEU A 53 -1.46 5.56 -4.06
CA LEU A 53 -0.83 5.27 -2.77
C LEU A 53 -1.35 3.97 -2.14
N MET A 54 -2.64 3.65 -2.31
CA MET A 54 -3.20 2.39 -1.83
C MET A 54 -2.62 1.19 -2.59
N LEU A 55 -2.45 1.28 -3.91
CA LEU A 55 -1.91 0.15 -4.69
C LEU A 55 -0.39 0.03 -4.54
N ILE A 56 0.36 1.08 -4.84
CA ILE A 56 1.82 1.02 -4.85
C ILE A 56 2.37 1.01 -3.41
N GLY A 57 1.87 1.93 -2.58
CA GLY A 57 2.33 2.07 -1.21
C GLY A 57 1.85 0.94 -0.32
N PHE A 58 0.54 0.74 -0.21
CA PHE A 58 0.00 -0.20 0.76
C PHE A 58 0.02 -1.66 0.28
N ILE A 59 -0.48 -1.95 -0.92
CA ILE A 59 -0.60 -3.33 -1.43
C ILE A 59 0.74 -3.88 -1.90
N ILE A 60 1.44 -3.20 -2.81
CA ILE A 60 2.69 -3.71 -3.41
C ILE A 60 3.80 -3.75 -2.35
N LEU A 61 4.13 -2.65 -1.68
CA LEU A 61 5.20 -2.69 -0.65
C LEU A 61 4.84 -3.59 0.54
N GLY A 62 3.54 -3.67 0.90
CA GLY A 62 3.08 -4.62 1.91
C GLY A 62 3.30 -6.08 1.47
N GLY A 63 3.07 -6.39 0.20
CA GLY A 63 3.39 -7.69 -0.39
C GLY A 63 4.89 -8.01 -0.38
N GLU A 64 5.72 -7.04 -0.80
CA GLU A 64 7.18 -7.13 -0.75
C GLU A 64 7.68 -7.38 0.69
N ALA A 65 7.09 -6.71 1.67
CA ALA A 65 7.39 -6.91 3.08
C ALA A 65 7.13 -8.37 3.49
N ILE A 66 6.01 -8.96 3.08
CA ILE A 66 5.63 -10.35 3.41
C ILE A 66 6.63 -11.36 2.81
N ILE A 67 7.07 -11.15 1.56
CA ILE A 67 8.00 -12.08 0.89
C ILE A 67 9.49 -11.85 1.23
N SER A 68 9.83 -10.71 1.84
CA SER A 68 11.21 -10.30 2.13
C SER A 68 12.05 -11.36 2.85
N TYR A 69 11.47 -12.12 3.80
CA TYR A 69 12.18 -13.18 4.53
C TYR A 69 12.70 -14.32 3.64
N LYS A 70 12.04 -14.56 2.51
CA LYS A 70 12.35 -15.62 1.55
C LYS A 70 13.14 -15.12 0.34
N SER A 71 13.33 -13.81 0.21
CA SER A 71 13.90 -13.20 -1.00
C SER A 71 15.43 -13.25 -1.04
N PHE A 72 16.11 -13.17 0.11
CA PHE A 72 17.57 -13.12 0.17
C PHE A 72 18.15 -14.06 1.23
N PRO A 73 19.36 -14.62 1.06
CA PRO A 73 20.05 -15.43 2.07
C PRO A 73 20.76 -14.55 3.12
N LEU A 74 20.05 -13.58 3.69
CA LEU A 74 20.57 -12.66 4.71
C LEU A 74 20.41 -13.20 6.13
N GLU A 75 21.14 -12.62 7.08
CA GLU A 75 20.94 -12.87 8.50
C GLU A 75 19.52 -12.54 8.95
N LYS A 76 19.01 -13.32 9.92
CA LYS A 76 17.65 -13.18 10.45
C LYS A 76 17.34 -11.76 10.95
N GLN A 77 18.33 -11.09 11.56
CA GLN A 77 18.16 -9.73 12.06
C GLN A 77 17.99 -8.71 10.93
N VAL A 78 18.75 -8.85 9.84
CA VAL A 78 18.63 -7.98 8.66
C VAL A 78 17.28 -8.19 7.98
N LYS A 79 16.83 -9.44 7.82
CA LYS A 79 15.50 -9.75 7.27
C LYS A 79 14.37 -9.13 8.09
N LYS A 80 14.44 -9.20 9.42
CA LYS A 80 13.47 -8.57 10.31
C LYS A 80 13.41 -7.05 10.10
N LYS A 81 14.58 -6.38 10.02
CA LYS A 81 14.65 -4.93 9.79
C LYS A 81 14.02 -4.54 8.45
N ILE A 82 14.36 -5.25 7.36
CA ILE A 82 13.79 -5.00 6.03
C ILE A 82 12.27 -5.15 6.06
N HIS A 83 11.78 -6.28 6.61
CA HIS A 83 10.35 -6.54 6.75
C HIS A 83 9.62 -5.41 7.50
N LEU A 84 10.19 -4.98 8.63
CA LEU A 84 9.59 -3.92 9.44
C LEU A 84 9.57 -2.57 8.73
N VAL A 85 10.69 -2.17 8.11
CA VAL A 85 10.78 -0.90 7.38
C VAL A 85 9.80 -0.86 6.22
N LEU A 86 9.69 -1.95 5.44
CA LEU A 86 8.73 -2.03 4.34
C LEU A 86 7.28 -1.92 4.82
N HIS A 87 6.91 -2.62 5.90
CA HIS A 87 5.58 -2.49 6.49
C HIS A 87 5.30 -1.09 7.05
N ALA A 88 6.29 -0.44 7.66
CA ALA A 88 6.16 0.93 8.16
C ALA A 88 5.93 1.92 7.01
N ILE A 89 6.70 1.83 5.93
CA ILE A 89 6.51 2.66 4.74
C ILE A 89 5.12 2.40 4.13
N ALA A 90 4.72 1.14 3.99
CA ALA A 90 3.40 0.78 3.46
C ALA A 90 2.25 1.37 4.29
N LEU A 91 2.36 1.32 5.62
CA LEU A 91 1.37 1.91 6.52
C LEU A 91 1.30 3.44 6.38
N ILE A 92 2.46 4.13 6.35
CA ILE A 92 2.52 5.59 6.18
C ILE A 92 1.87 5.99 4.85
N LEU A 93 2.23 5.33 3.75
CA LEU A 93 1.67 5.63 2.43
C LEU A 93 0.17 5.31 2.38
N GLY A 94 -0.29 4.23 3.02
CA GLY A 94 -1.71 3.90 3.16
C GLY A 94 -2.49 4.98 3.93
N ILE A 95 -1.94 5.51 5.02
CA ILE A 95 -2.54 6.61 5.78
C ILE A 95 -2.65 7.87 4.91
N ILE A 96 -1.59 8.24 4.18
CA ILE A 96 -1.62 9.39 3.27
C ILE A 96 -2.65 9.15 2.14
N GLY A 97 -2.72 7.93 1.60
CA GLY A 97 -3.72 7.53 0.61
C GLY A 97 -5.15 7.75 1.12
N ILE A 98 -5.47 7.27 2.31
CA ILE A 98 -6.79 7.48 2.94
C ILE A 98 -7.03 8.98 3.19
N TYR A 99 -6.04 9.70 3.71
CA TYR A 99 -6.13 11.14 3.94
C TYR A 99 -6.54 11.89 2.66
N THR A 100 -5.96 11.57 1.51
CA THR A 100 -6.30 12.23 0.24
C THR A 100 -7.75 11.98 -0.21
N ALA A 101 -8.33 10.82 0.11
CA ALA A 101 -9.74 10.53 -0.13
C ALA A 101 -10.66 11.37 0.78
N PHE A 102 -10.35 11.46 2.07
CA PHE A 102 -11.08 12.33 3.01
C PHE A 102 -10.95 13.81 2.63
N LYS A 103 -9.76 14.25 2.21
CA LYS A 103 -9.53 15.61 1.71
C LYS A 103 -10.42 15.90 0.52
N ASN A 104 -10.45 15.02 -0.48
CA ASN A 104 -11.32 15.17 -1.64
C ASN A 104 -12.79 15.29 -1.23
N HIS A 105 -13.31 14.36 -0.42
CA HIS A 105 -14.71 14.39 0.03
C HIS A 105 -15.06 15.68 0.76
N ASN A 106 -14.20 16.14 1.67
CA ASN A 106 -14.40 17.38 2.42
C ASN A 106 -14.40 18.61 1.50
N GLU A 107 -13.49 18.66 0.52
CA GLU A 107 -13.41 19.77 -0.44
C GLU A 107 -14.52 19.74 -1.50
N THR A 108 -15.24 18.62 -1.67
CA THR A 108 -16.38 18.47 -2.59
C THR A 108 -17.73 18.33 -1.89
N ASN A 109 -17.80 18.48 -0.56
CA ASN A 109 -19.01 18.29 0.26
C ASN A 109 -19.69 16.91 0.08
N ILE A 110 -18.90 15.86 -0.12
CA ILE A 110 -19.39 14.47 -0.13
C ILE A 110 -19.30 13.93 1.30
N PRO A 111 -20.35 13.26 1.83
CA PRO A 111 -20.27 12.66 3.16
C PRO A 111 -19.15 11.61 3.21
N ASN A 112 -18.45 11.53 4.34
CA ASN A 112 -17.45 10.49 4.56
C ASN A 112 -18.11 9.18 5.03
N MET A 113 -17.40 8.06 4.84
CA MET A 113 -17.73 6.77 5.45
C MET A 113 -19.14 6.22 5.16
N TYR A 114 -19.72 6.52 4.00
CA TYR A 114 -21.05 6.01 3.62
C TYR A 114 -21.01 4.70 2.82
N SER A 115 -19.84 4.31 2.29
CA SER A 115 -19.71 3.13 1.41
C SER A 115 -19.14 1.93 2.15
N LEU A 116 -19.54 0.72 1.73
CA LEU A 116 -18.94 -0.52 2.22
C LEU A 116 -17.42 -0.55 2.03
N HIS A 117 -16.94 -0.01 0.89
CA HIS A 117 -15.51 0.10 0.62
C HIS A 117 -14.78 0.90 1.71
N SER A 118 -15.33 2.04 2.13
CA SER A 118 -14.72 2.87 3.18
C SER A 118 -14.69 2.18 4.55
N TRP A 119 -15.72 1.39 4.87
CA TRP A 119 -15.79 0.63 6.12
C TRP A 119 -14.75 -0.49 6.16
N ILE A 120 -14.63 -1.24 5.07
CA ILE A 120 -13.59 -2.27 4.94
C ILE A 120 -12.20 -1.62 4.94
N GLY A 121 -12.02 -0.51 4.22
CA GLY A 121 -10.76 0.21 4.13
C GLY A 121 -10.24 0.68 5.49
N ILE A 122 -11.09 1.32 6.30
CA ILE A 122 -10.69 1.74 7.65
C ILE A 122 -10.43 0.55 8.58
N GLY A 123 -11.21 -0.53 8.44
CA GLY A 123 -10.98 -1.77 9.19
C GLY A 123 -9.62 -2.39 8.86
N VAL A 124 -9.29 -2.51 7.57
CA VAL A 124 -8.01 -3.08 7.10
C VAL A 124 -6.82 -2.24 7.55
N ILE A 125 -6.84 -0.92 7.38
CA ILE A 125 -5.70 -0.08 7.79
C ILE A 125 -5.50 -0.10 9.32
N THR A 126 -6.59 -0.18 10.09
CA THR A 126 -6.53 -0.29 11.55
C THR A 126 -5.92 -1.62 11.98
N LEU A 127 -6.40 -2.73 11.42
CA LEU A 127 -5.84 -4.06 11.68
C LEU A 127 -4.37 -4.16 11.24
N TYR A 128 -4.01 -3.53 10.13
CA TYR A 128 -2.62 -3.46 9.67
C TYR A 128 -1.75 -2.66 10.64
N GLY A 129 -2.22 -1.52 11.15
CA GLY A 129 -1.52 -0.77 12.19
C GLY A 129 -1.29 -1.59 13.46
N ILE A 130 -2.33 -2.32 13.91
CA ILE A 130 -2.24 -3.26 15.04
C ILE A 130 -1.26 -4.41 14.75
N GLN A 131 -1.19 -4.90 13.52
CA GLN A 131 -0.25 -5.96 13.12
C GLN A 131 1.20 -5.47 13.15
N VAL A 132 1.46 -4.23 12.70
CA VAL A 132 2.82 -3.66 12.60
C VAL A 132 3.35 -3.19 13.95
N PHE A 133 2.48 -2.68 14.84
CA PHE A 133 2.90 -2.09 16.12
C PHE A 133 3.66 -3.06 17.06
N PRO A 134 3.21 -4.30 17.31
CA PRO A 134 3.96 -5.30 18.07
C PRO A 134 5.26 -5.77 17.39
N ILE A 135 5.40 -5.58 16.08
CA ILE A 135 6.62 -5.93 15.33
C ILE A 135 7.70 -4.87 15.53
N MET A 136 7.33 -3.63 15.87
CA MET A 136 8.27 -2.52 16.13
C MET A 136 8.88 -2.54 17.55
N THR A 137 8.22 -3.16 18.53
CA THR A 137 8.65 -3.13 19.94
C THR A 137 10.01 -3.79 20.26
N PRO A 138 10.51 -4.82 19.55
CA PRO A 138 11.85 -5.36 19.83
C PRO A 138 12.99 -4.58 19.14
N PHE A 139 12.69 -3.46 18.47
CA PHE A 139 13.67 -2.61 17.76
C PHE A 139 13.79 -1.18 18.31
N ILE A 140 12.99 -0.83 19.31
CA ILE A 140 13.08 0.41 20.11
C ILE A 140 13.76 0.04 21.43
#